data_AF-K1TI28-F1
#
_entry.id   AF-K1TI28-F1
#
_cell.length_a   1.000
_cell.length_b   1.000
_cell.length_c   1.000
_cell.angle_alpha   90.00
_cell.angle_beta   90.00
_cell.angle_gamma   90.00
#
_symmetry.space_group_name_H-M   'P 1'
#
loop_
_entity.id
_entity.type
_entity.pdbx_description
1 polymer ?
#
loop_
_entity_poly.entity_id
_entity_poly.type
_entity_poly.pdbx_seq_one_letter_code
_entity_poly.pdbx_strand_id
1 'polypeptide(L)'
;MIYLIDFENVHSDGLKGIEQLGKKDKCYIFYSEHAGVLTFNMHKRITESKADIFYVEAQVGMKNALDFQLVSYLGYMIREAPEEDYCIISNDK
;
A
#
# COMPACT_ATOMS: atom_id res chain seq x y z
N MET A 1 -13.55 -0.55 -0.66
CA MET A 1 -12.38 -1.32 -1.12
C MET A 1 -11.12 -0.63 -0.63
N ILE A 2 -10.30 -1.39 0.09
CA ILE A 2 -9.08 -0.92 0.71
C ILE A 2 -7.91 -1.70 0.12
N TYR A 3 -6.96 -0.99 -0.49
CA TYR A 3 -5.76 -1.56 -1.09
C TYR A 3 -4.59 -1.42 -0.11
N LEU A 4 -3.88 -2.53 0.14
CA LEU A 4 -2.62 -2.56 0.89
C LEU A 4 -1.51 -2.88 -0.10
N ILE A 5 -0.68 -1.89 -0.42
CA ILE A 5 0.40 -2.02 -1.38
C ILE A 5 1.71 -2.26 -0.64
N ASP A 6 2.30 -3.42 -0.90
CA ASP A 6 3.64 -3.77 -0.47
C ASP A 6 4.66 -3.20 -1.46
N PHE A 7 5.01 -1.92 -1.28
CA PHE A 7 5.83 -1.17 -2.22
C PHE A 7 7.26 -1.71 -2.35
N GLU A 8 7.77 -2.38 -1.31
CA GLU A 8 9.10 -3.00 -1.32
C GLU A 8 9.19 -4.12 -2.36
N ASN A 9 8.13 -4.92 -2.52
CA ASN A 9 8.12 -6.05 -3.45
C ASN A 9 7.60 -5.71 -4.86
N VAL A 10 6.77 -4.68 -5.00
CA VAL A 10 6.10 -4.36 -6.29
C VAL A 10 6.56 -3.06 -6.93
N HIS A 11 7.22 -2.18 -6.19
CA HIS A 11 7.67 -0.86 -6.64
C HIS A 11 6.60 -0.12 -7.49
N SER A 12 6.99 0.40 -8.65
CA SER A 12 6.09 1.14 -9.55
C SER A 12 4.92 0.32 -10.09
N ASP A 13 5.08 -1.00 -10.18
CA ASP A 13 4.06 -1.88 -10.79
C ASP A 13 2.83 -2.00 -9.88
N GLY A 14 3.00 -1.97 -8.56
CA GLY A 14 1.86 -1.96 -7.64
C GLY A 14 1.04 -0.67 -7.66
N LEU A 15 1.60 0.43 -8.18
CA LEU A 15 0.87 1.69 -8.38
C LEU A 15 0.14 1.73 -9.73
N LYS A 16 0.18 0.66 -10.52
CA LYS A 16 -0.45 0.64 -11.84
C LYS A 16 -1.97 0.68 -11.72
N GLY A 17 -2.57 1.76 -12.21
CA GLY A 17 -4.01 1.97 -12.21
C GLY A 17 -4.50 2.78 -11.02
N ILE A 18 -3.60 3.26 -10.14
CA ILE A 18 -3.98 4.04 -8.94
C ILE A 18 -4.78 5.30 -9.29
N GLU A 19 -4.53 5.90 -10.45
CA GLU A 19 -5.26 7.05 -10.96
C GLU A 19 -6.74 6.76 -11.31
N GLN A 20 -7.11 5.47 -11.42
CA GLN A 20 -8.47 5.02 -11.75
C GLN A 20 -9.32 4.78 -10.50
N LEU A 21 -8.72 4.80 -9.31
CA LEU A 21 -9.44 4.60 -8.06
C LEU A 21 -10.40 5.75 -7.76
N GLY A 22 -11.55 5.40 -7.18
CA GLY A 22 -12.62 6.32 -6.84
C GLY A 22 -12.48 6.94 -5.45
N LYS A 23 -13.33 7.93 -5.16
CA LYS A 23 -13.34 8.68 -3.88
C LYS A 23 -13.66 7.84 -2.63
N LYS A 24 -14.12 6.61 -2.81
CA LYS A 24 -14.43 5.69 -1.70
C LYS A 24 -13.33 4.68 -1.47
N ASP A 25 -12.37 4.60 -2.38
CA ASP A 25 -11.26 3.68 -2.27
C ASP A 25 -10.18 4.30 -1.36
N LYS A 26 -9.49 3.44 -0.63
CA LYS A 26 -8.35 3.82 0.20
C LYS A 26 -7.15 3.01 -0.21
N CYS A 27 -5.98 3.63 -0.22
CA CYS A 27 -4.73 2.99 -0.58
C CYS A 27 -3.70 3.22 0.52
N TYR A 28 -3.21 2.14 1.12
CA TYR A 28 -2.16 2.13 2.12
C TYR A 28 -0.89 1.61 1.47
N ILE A 29 0.08 2.49 1.25
CA ILE A 29 1.37 2.18 0.62
C ILE A 29 2.37 1.91 1.75
N PHE A 30 2.69 0.64 1.95
CA PHE A 30 3.71 0.18 2.89
C PHE A 30 5.07 0.25 2.23
N TYR A 31 6.02 0.92 2.87
CA TYR A 31 7.38 1.08 2.34
C TYR A 31 8.39 1.05 3.48
N SER A 32 9.63 0.62 3.19
CA SER A 32 10.78 0.76 4.07
C SER A 32 11.73 1.83 3.53
N GLU A 33 12.72 2.26 4.32
CA GLU A 33 13.81 3.13 3.83
C GLU A 33 14.53 2.56 2.59
N HIS A 34 14.48 1.23 2.41
CA HIS A 34 15.13 0.53 1.30
C HIS A 34 14.20 0.24 0.12
N ALA A 35 12.89 0.51 0.22
CA ALA A 35 11.87 0.09 -0.72
C ALA A 35 11.91 0.78 -2.11
N GLY A 36 12.93 1.60 -2.36
CA GLY A 36 13.20 2.20 -3.66
C GLY A 36 12.82 3.67 -3.77
N VAL A 37 12.98 4.22 -4.98
CA VAL A 37 12.80 5.65 -5.26
C VAL A 37 11.40 5.90 -5.83
N LEU A 38 10.67 6.84 -5.23
CA LEU A 38 9.41 7.33 -5.80
C LEU A 38 9.72 8.29 -6.96
N THR A 39 9.47 7.83 -8.19
CA THR A 39 9.74 8.65 -9.39
C THR A 39 8.66 9.73 -9.57
N PHE A 40 8.99 10.81 -10.29
CA PHE A 40 8.01 11.87 -10.61
C PHE A 40 6.76 11.35 -11.33
N ASN A 41 6.90 10.34 -12.19
CA ASN A 41 5.75 9.75 -12.89
C ASN A 41 4.81 9.07 -11.88
N MET A 42 5.37 8.30 -10.94
CA MET A 42 4.57 7.66 -9.89
C MET A 42 3.90 8.69 -8.99
N HIS A 43 4.63 9.74 -8.57
CA HIS A 43 4.06 10.84 -7.80
C HIS A 43 2.86 11.45 -8.53
N LYS A 44 3.00 11.75 -9.83
CA LYS A 44 1.93 12.31 -10.64
C LYS A 44 0.68 11.42 -10.61
N ARG A 45 0.83 10.11 -10.81
CA ARG A 45 -0.29 9.16 -10.78
C ARG A 45 -0.97 9.09 -9.43
N ILE A 46 -0.19 9.09 -8.34
CA ILE A 46 -0.72 9.14 -6.98
C ILE A 46 -1.55 10.41 -6.79
N THR A 47 -1.04 11.57 -7.22
CA THR A 47 -1.77 12.84 -7.09
C THR A 47 -3.00 12.97 -7.99
N GLU A 48 -3.05 12.24 -9.11
CA GLU A 48 -4.21 12.19 -10.00
C GLU A 48 -5.30 11.24 -9.48
N SER A 49 -4.97 10.37 -8.53
CA SER A 49 -5.94 9.49 -7.88
C SER A 49 -6.98 10.28 -7.08
N LYS A 50 -8.21 9.78 -7.07
CA LYS A 50 -9.29 10.32 -6.24
C LYS A 50 -9.42 9.59 -4.92
N ALA A 51 -8.68 8.50 -4.73
CA ALA A 51 -8.67 7.71 -3.50
C ALA A 51 -7.93 8.44 -2.38
N ASP A 52 -8.24 8.06 -1.15
CA ASP A 52 -7.45 8.50 0.00
C ASP A 52 -6.15 7.68 0.05
N ILE A 53 -5.01 8.37 -0.03
CA ILE A 53 -3.68 7.75 -0.06
C ILE A 53 -2.99 7.92 1.29
N PHE A 54 -2.53 6.81 1.87
CA PHE A 54 -1.82 6.75 3.14
C PHE A 54 -0.46 6.09 2.93
N TYR A 55 0.59 6.70 3.49
CA TYR A 55 1.94 6.14 3.50
C TYR A 55 2.21 5.53 4.87
N VAL A 56 2.62 4.27 4.88
CA VAL A 56 2.90 3.52 6.11
C VAL A 56 4.35 3.07 6.07
N GLU A 57 5.19 3.76 6.83
CA GLU A 57 6.61 3.39 6.95
C GLU A 57 6.76 2.14 7.82
N ALA A 58 7.47 1.14 7.29
CA ALA A 58 7.86 -0.05 8.03
C ALA A 58 9.13 0.23 8.83
N GLN A 59 9.11 -0.04 10.13
CA GLN A 59 10.30 0.13 10.95
C GLN A 59 11.36 -0.93 10.59
N VAL A 60 12.53 -0.45 10.18
CA VAL A 60 13.67 -1.27 9.81
C VAL A 60 14.30 -1.94 11.04
N GLY A 61 14.69 -3.21 10.92
CA GLY A 61 15.44 -3.91 11.98
C GLY A 61 15.28 -5.43 12.00
N MET A 62 14.27 -5.98 11.32
CA MET A 62 14.12 -7.43 11.17
C MET A 62 13.82 -7.79 9.71
N LYS A 63 14.36 -8.92 9.27
CA LYS A 63 13.98 -9.56 8.00
C LYS A 63 12.45 -9.73 8.00
N ASN A 64 11.77 -9.32 6.93
CA ASN A 64 10.31 -9.41 6.75
C ASN A 64 9.48 -8.51 7.72
N ALA A 65 10.07 -7.42 8.23
CA ALA A 65 9.35 -6.48 9.10
C ALA A 65 8.13 -5.84 8.42
N LEU A 66 8.25 -5.52 7.13
CA LEU A 66 7.17 -4.94 6.34
C LEU A 66 6.00 -5.93 6.20
N ASP A 67 6.29 -7.18 5.83
CA ASP A 67 5.26 -8.23 5.68
C ASP A 67 4.49 -8.42 6.98
N PHE A 68 5.21 -8.51 8.12
CA PHE A 68 4.60 -8.63 9.43
C PHE A 68 3.73 -7.41 9.79
N GLN A 69 4.21 -6.20 9.51
CA GLN A 69 3.46 -4.98 9.76
C GLN A 69 2.21 -4.91 8.89
N LEU A 70 2.31 -5.26 7.60
CA LEU A 70 1.20 -5.27 6.66
C LEU A 70 0.09 -6.22 7.12
N VAL A 71 0.42 -7.48 7.45
CA VAL A 71 -0.59 -8.46 7.90
C VAL A 71 -1.17 -8.10 9.27
N SER A 72 -0.36 -7.52 10.18
CA SER A 72 -0.84 -7.03 11.47
C SER A 72 -1.82 -5.87 11.30
N TYR A 73 -1.51 -4.94 10.39
CA TYR A 73 -2.36 -3.81 10.08
C TYR A 73 -3.66 -4.25 9.39
N LEU A 74 -3.58 -5.22 8.48
CA LEU A 74 -4.76 -5.83 7.87
C LEU A 74 -5.67 -6.47 8.93
N GLY A 75 -5.11 -7.26 9.85
CA GLY A 75 -5.88 -7.88 10.94
C GLY A 75 -6.59 -6.84 11.82
N TYR A 76 -5.92 -5.73 12.13
CA TYR A 76 -6.54 -4.59 12.81
C TYR A 76 -7.68 -3.97 11.99
N MET A 77 -7.48 -3.72 10.69
CA MET A 77 -8.51 -3.11 9.84
C MET A 77 -9.74 -4.02 9.69
N ILE A 78 -9.55 -5.32 9.48
CA ILE A 78 -10.66 -6.29 9.39
C ILE A 78 -11.49 -6.28 10.68
N ARG A 79 -10.86 -6.10 11.85
CA ARG A 79 -11.59 -5.97 13.11
C ARG A 79 -12.42 -4.70 13.18
N GLU A 80 -11.89 -3.57 12.71
CA GLU A 80 -12.55 -2.27 12.78
C GLU A 80 -13.64 -2.08 11.71
N ALA A 81 -13.48 -2.69 10.53
CA ALA A 81 -14.40 -2.58 9.40
C ALA A 81 -14.54 -3.93 8.66
N PRO A 82 -15.18 -4.95 9.29
CA PRO A 82 -15.29 -6.30 8.73
C PRO A 82 -16.10 -6.38 7.43
N GLU A 83 -16.91 -5.37 7.13
CA GLU A 83 -17.72 -5.27 5.91
C GLU A 83 -16.98 -4.69 4.70
N GLU A 84 -15.77 -4.15 4.88
CA GLU A 84 -14.96 -3.64 3.77
C GLU A 84 -14.27 -4.78 3.02
N ASP A 85 -14.11 -4.59 1.71
CA ASP A 85 -13.27 -5.46 0.90
C ASP A 85 -11.81 -5.00 0.97
N TYR A 86 -10.90 -5.95 1.16
CA TYR A 86 -9.46 -5.72 1.24
C TYR A 86 -8.71 -6.42 0.10
N CYS A 87 -7.73 -5.73 -0.48
CA CYS A 87 -6.88 -6.26 -1.54
C CYS A 87 -5.41 -6.00 -1.20
N ILE A 88 -4.60 -7.05 -1.11
CA ILE A 88 -3.15 -6.94 -0.98
C ILE A 88 -2.54 -6.93 -2.38
N ILE A 89 -1.69 -5.94 -2.65
CA ILE A 89 -0.87 -5.84 -3.86
C ILE A 89 0.57 -6.15 -3.46
N SER A 90 0.98 -7.41 -3.65
CA SER A 90 2.34 -7.89 -3.41
C SER A 90 2.74 -8.92 -4.47
N ASN A 91 4.05 -9.05 -4.70
CA ASN A 91 4.64 -10.14 -5.48
C ASN A 91 5.20 -11.26 -4.58
N ASP A 92 5.15 -11.08 -3.25
CA ASP A 92 5.59 -12.10 -2.32
C ASP A 92 4.62 -13.29 -2.31
N LYS A 93 5.16 -14.49 -2.11
CA LYS A 93 4.46 -15.77 -2.32
C LYS A 93 3.80 -16.33 -1.08
#